data_AF-A0A843G062-F1
#
_entry.id   AF-A0A843G062-F1
#
_cell.length_a   1.000
_cell.length_b   1.000
_cell.length_c   1.000
_cell.angle_alpha   90.00
_cell.angle_beta   90.00
_cell.angle_gamma   90.00
#
_symmetry.space_group_name_H-M   'P 1'
#
loop_
_entity.id
_entity.type
_entity.pdbx_description
1 polymer ?
#
loop_
_entity_poly.entity_id
_entity_poly.type
_entity_poly.pdbx_seq_one_letter_code
_entity_poly.pdbx_strand_id
1 'polypeptide(L)'
;MSHDIIGKAFTYTKDGFLGEWKRWILLLILVFIQAITFYLVPVFNGYLLRVAGSNDSAPDVNQWVKLFIDGWKVLIVELIYMLPVIILAVVFGFLALVPELMVIASGGTPNIQILLGMVLSLAIIFLVSIIITLFLFMGIIRLGQTGKLGEAFNFGAINKAISSGVGWLGYIGYCILLWIIIVIYGIEIGLLNVIPIVGLILALIITPLVAVFSTSCMRNIYTAGNQ
;
A
#
# COMPACT_ATOMS: atom_id res chain seq x y z
N MET A 1 -12.94 -24.52 -7.82
CA MET A 1 -11.53 -24.17 -8.15
C MET A 1 -10.95 -23.49 -6.94
N SER A 2 -9.88 -24.03 -6.35
CA SER A 2 -9.42 -23.65 -5.01
C SER A 2 -9.19 -22.14 -4.87
N HIS A 3 -9.92 -21.54 -3.94
CA HIS A 3 -9.78 -20.17 -3.45
C HIS A 3 -8.48 -19.97 -2.65
N ASP A 4 -7.37 -20.60 -3.07
CA ASP A 4 -6.10 -20.44 -2.39
C ASP A 4 -5.38 -19.19 -2.90
N ILE A 5 -5.92 -18.03 -2.51
CA ILE A 5 -5.40 -16.70 -2.86
C ILE A 5 -3.98 -16.53 -2.33
N ILE A 6 -3.76 -17.00 -1.10
CA ILE A 6 -2.50 -16.86 -0.37
C ILE A 6 -1.44 -17.80 -0.96
N GLY A 7 -1.77 -19.08 -1.16
CA GLY A 7 -0.83 -20.04 -1.75
C GLY A 7 -0.43 -19.63 -3.16
N LYS A 8 -1.37 -19.12 -3.98
CA LYS A 8 -1.03 -18.54 -5.29
C LYS A 8 -0.07 -17.35 -5.18
N ALA A 9 -0.31 -16.41 -4.25
CA ALA A 9 0.57 -15.27 -4.05
C ALA A 9 1.96 -15.68 -3.51
N PHE A 10 2.01 -16.70 -2.66
CA PHE A 10 3.24 -17.29 -2.13
C PHE A 10 4.05 -17.96 -3.25
N THR A 11 3.43 -18.85 -4.03
CA THR A 11 4.07 -19.50 -5.18
C THR A 11 4.56 -18.48 -6.19
N TYR A 12 3.75 -17.47 -6.51
CA TYR A 12 4.16 -16.37 -7.38
C TYR A 12 5.42 -15.64 -6.87
N THR A 13 5.49 -15.39 -5.57
CA THR A 13 6.64 -14.69 -4.96
C THR A 13 7.88 -15.59 -4.89
N LYS A 14 7.68 -16.87 -4.55
CA LYS A 14 8.77 -17.84 -4.47
C LYS A 14 9.36 -18.14 -5.85
N ASP A 15 8.54 -18.59 -6.79
CA ASP A 15 9.00 -19.06 -8.10
C ASP A 15 9.40 -17.88 -8.98
N GLY A 16 8.68 -16.76 -8.86
CA GLY A 16 8.95 -15.56 -9.62
C GLY A 16 10.23 -14.82 -9.24
N PHE A 17 10.74 -15.00 -8.01
CA PHE A 17 11.83 -14.14 -7.51
C PHE A 17 12.93 -14.93 -6.80
N LEU A 18 12.58 -15.80 -5.84
CA LEU A 18 13.58 -16.64 -5.18
C LEU A 18 14.16 -17.69 -6.16
N GLY A 19 13.38 -18.11 -7.15
CA GLY A 19 13.84 -18.98 -8.24
C GLY A 19 14.62 -18.27 -9.37
N GLU A 20 14.48 -16.94 -9.49
CA GLU A 20 15.00 -16.14 -10.60
C GLU A 20 15.99 -15.07 -10.09
N TRP A 21 17.23 -15.50 -9.82
CA TRP A 21 18.27 -14.67 -9.17
C TRP A 21 18.50 -13.31 -9.87
N LYS A 22 18.39 -13.24 -11.20
CA LYS A 22 18.53 -11.99 -11.96
C LYS A 22 17.43 -11.00 -11.59
N ARG A 23 16.18 -11.47 -11.55
CA ARG A 23 15.02 -10.64 -11.19
C ARG A 23 15.13 -10.20 -9.74
N TRP A 24 15.58 -11.10 -8.87
CA TRP A 24 15.82 -10.79 -7.46
C TRP A 24 16.80 -9.62 -7.28
N ILE A 25 17.99 -9.69 -7.88
CA ILE A 25 18.97 -8.60 -7.81
C ILE A 25 18.40 -7.29 -8.34
N LEU A 26 17.65 -7.33 -9.45
CA LEU A 26 17.03 -6.12 -10.01
C LEU A 26 15.98 -5.52 -9.07
N LEU A 27 15.21 -6.32 -8.33
CA LEU A 27 14.30 -5.81 -7.30
C LEU A 27 15.05 -5.12 -6.16
N LEU A 28 16.16 -5.71 -5.69
CA LEU A 28 17.00 -5.08 -4.68
C LEU A 28 17.50 -3.72 -5.15
N ILE A 29 17.89 -3.60 -6.43
CA ILE A 29 18.28 -2.33 -7.05
C ILE A 29 17.10 -1.35 -7.08
N LEU A 30 15.89 -1.77 -7.47
CA LEU A 30 14.71 -0.90 -7.49
C LEU A 30 14.36 -0.35 -6.10
N VAL A 31 14.36 -1.22 -5.09
CA VAL A 31 14.12 -0.84 -3.69
C VAL A 31 15.20 0.10 -3.19
N PHE A 32 16.47 -0.19 -3.50
CA PHE A 32 17.60 0.66 -3.14
C PHE A 32 17.47 2.06 -3.75
N ILE A 33 17.18 2.15 -5.06
CA ILE A 33 16.96 3.43 -5.76
C ILE A 33 15.83 4.22 -5.08
N GLN A 34 14.71 3.56 -4.77
CA GLN A 34 13.58 4.22 -4.12
C GLN A 34 13.95 4.74 -2.72
N ALA A 35 14.69 3.95 -1.94
CA ALA A 35 15.13 4.33 -0.60
C ALA A 35 16.07 5.55 -0.62
N ILE A 36 17.11 5.56 -1.48
CA ILE A 36 18.07 6.67 -1.54
C ILE A 36 17.50 7.94 -2.17
N THR A 37 16.48 7.82 -3.01
CA THR A 37 15.82 8.96 -3.67
C THR A 37 14.63 9.50 -2.88
N PHE A 38 14.33 8.94 -1.71
CA PHE A 38 13.17 9.31 -0.88
C PHE A 38 11.87 9.37 -1.70
N TYR A 39 11.59 8.30 -2.45
CA TYR A 39 10.40 8.16 -3.32
C TYR A 39 10.33 9.08 -4.55
N LEU A 40 11.31 9.96 -4.80
CA LEU A 40 11.33 10.82 -6.00
C LEU A 40 11.49 10.03 -7.31
N VAL A 41 12.05 8.81 -7.24
CA VAL A 41 12.18 7.89 -8.37
C VAL A 41 11.35 6.64 -8.10
N PRO A 42 10.05 6.63 -8.41
CA PRO A 42 9.11 5.57 -7.99
C PRO A 42 9.18 4.29 -8.85
N VAL A 43 10.37 3.89 -9.32
CA VAL A 43 10.54 2.74 -10.24
C VAL A 43 10.11 1.41 -9.61
N PHE A 44 10.23 1.26 -8.30
CA PHE A 44 9.73 0.09 -7.58
C PHE A 44 8.20 0.04 -7.58
N ASN A 45 7.52 1.16 -7.32
CA ASN A 45 6.06 1.24 -7.42
C ASN A 45 5.57 0.94 -8.84
N GLY A 46 6.30 1.37 -9.87
CA GLY A 46 5.98 1.00 -11.25
C GLY A 46 6.15 -0.49 -11.53
N TYR A 47 7.10 -1.14 -10.87
CA TYR A 47 7.22 -2.60 -10.92
C TYR A 47 6.06 -3.29 -10.21
N LEU A 48 5.66 -2.82 -9.03
CA LEU A 48 4.48 -3.33 -8.34
C LEU A 48 3.21 -3.13 -9.19
N LEU A 49 3.08 -2.03 -9.92
CA LEU A 49 1.97 -1.83 -10.86
C LEU A 49 1.98 -2.87 -11.98
N ARG A 50 3.17 -3.28 -12.45
CA ARG A 50 3.31 -4.35 -13.43
C ARG A 50 2.93 -5.71 -12.85
N VAL A 51 3.29 -6.00 -11.60
CA VAL A 51 2.85 -7.20 -10.86
C VAL A 51 1.32 -7.22 -10.73
N ALA A 52 0.72 -6.09 -10.37
CA ALA A 52 -0.72 -5.91 -10.27
C ALA A 52 -1.46 -6.21 -11.60
N GLY A 53 -0.83 -5.89 -12.74
CA GLY A 53 -1.35 -6.20 -14.07
C GLY A 53 -0.91 -7.55 -14.65
N SER A 54 -0.02 -8.29 -13.98
CA SER A 54 0.53 -9.54 -14.53
C SER A 54 -0.40 -10.72 -14.28
N ASN A 55 -0.24 -11.78 -15.06
CA ASN A 55 -0.89 -13.08 -14.80
C ASN A 55 -0.04 -13.91 -13.82
N ASP A 56 -0.16 -15.23 -13.86
CA ASP A 56 0.47 -16.14 -12.89
C ASP A 56 2.02 -16.14 -12.90
N SER A 57 2.66 -15.51 -13.88
CA SER A 57 4.11 -15.33 -13.92
C SER A 57 4.54 -13.92 -13.49
N ALA A 58 5.63 -13.86 -12.71
CA ALA A 58 6.23 -12.60 -12.33
C ALA A 58 6.86 -11.90 -13.53
N PRO A 59 6.62 -10.57 -13.71
CA PRO A 59 7.12 -9.84 -14.86
C PRO A 59 8.61 -9.53 -14.72
N ASP A 60 9.29 -9.38 -15.85
CA ASP A 60 10.69 -8.97 -15.85
C ASP A 60 10.87 -7.51 -15.45
N VAL A 61 11.99 -7.24 -14.77
CA VAL A 61 12.44 -5.88 -14.44
C VAL A 61 13.16 -5.30 -15.66
N ASN A 62 12.36 -4.77 -16.58
CA ASN A 62 12.82 -4.14 -17.81
C ASN A 62 11.97 -2.89 -18.13
N GLN A 63 12.31 -2.19 -19.22
CA GLN A 63 11.61 -0.97 -19.64
C GLN A 63 11.58 0.07 -18.51
N TRP A 64 12.76 0.44 -17.99
CA TRP A 64 12.95 1.32 -16.83
C TRP A 64 12.19 2.65 -16.93
N VAL A 65 12.15 3.26 -18.13
CA VAL A 65 11.37 4.49 -18.37
C VAL A 65 9.88 4.25 -18.13
N LYS A 66 9.36 3.11 -18.58
CA LYS A 66 7.97 2.73 -18.34
C LYS A 66 7.72 2.48 -16.85
N LEU A 67 8.63 1.79 -16.15
CA LEU A 67 8.54 1.62 -14.69
C LEU A 67 8.52 2.97 -13.96
N PHE A 68 9.33 3.93 -14.39
CA PHE A 68 9.33 5.27 -13.82
C PHE A 68 7.98 5.98 -14.03
N ILE A 69 7.47 5.98 -15.26
CA ILE A 69 6.16 6.58 -15.60
C ILE A 69 5.03 5.90 -14.82
N ASP A 70 5.02 4.58 -14.79
CA ASP A 70 4.01 3.78 -14.09
C ASP A 70 4.07 4.02 -12.57
N GLY A 71 5.27 4.19 -12.00
CA GLY A 71 5.46 4.58 -10.61
C GLY A 71 4.82 5.92 -10.26
N TRP A 72 4.96 6.91 -11.14
CA TRP A 72 4.27 8.20 -10.97
C TRP A 72 2.75 8.08 -11.09
N LYS A 73 2.23 7.20 -11.95
CA LYS A 73 0.78 6.95 -12.00
C LYS A 73 0.26 6.39 -10.67
N VAL A 74 1.00 5.45 -10.06
CA VAL A 74 0.65 4.92 -8.73
C VAL A 74 0.63 6.06 -7.71
N LEU A 75 1.68 6.88 -7.66
CA LEU A 75 1.77 8.00 -6.72
C LEU A 75 0.64 9.02 -6.92
N ILE A 76 0.28 9.34 -8.16
CA ILE A 76 -0.87 10.22 -8.45
C ILE A 76 -2.17 9.62 -7.92
N VAL A 77 -2.39 8.31 -8.12
CA VAL A 77 -3.57 7.63 -7.61
C VAL A 77 -3.60 7.66 -6.08
N GLU A 78 -2.50 7.30 -5.43
CA GLU A 78 -2.35 7.35 -3.97
C GLU A 78 -2.65 8.75 -3.42
N LEU A 79 -2.08 9.80 -4.03
CA LEU A 79 -2.32 11.18 -3.61
C LEU A 79 -3.80 11.57 -3.76
N ILE A 80 -4.44 11.26 -4.88
CA ILE A 80 -5.86 11.59 -5.10
C ILE A 80 -6.75 10.85 -4.08
N TYR A 81 -6.48 9.57 -3.83
CA TYR A 81 -7.19 8.80 -2.80
C TYR A 81 -6.97 9.38 -1.40
N MET A 82 -5.78 9.91 -1.10
CA MET A 82 -5.45 10.50 0.19
C MET A 82 -6.06 11.89 0.41
N LEU A 83 -6.51 12.60 -0.63
CA LEU A 83 -7.05 13.96 -0.51
C LEU A 83 -8.15 14.10 0.56
N PRO A 84 -9.20 13.24 0.61
CA PRO A 84 -10.21 13.33 1.66
C PRO A 84 -9.61 13.19 3.07
N VAL A 85 -8.67 12.26 3.25
CA VAL A 85 -7.99 12.05 4.54
C VAL A 85 -7.15 13.26 4.91
N ILE A 86 -6.42 13.85 3.96
CA ILE A 86 -5.60 15.05 4.17
C ILE A 86 -6.50 16.24 4.52
N ILE A 87 -7.62 16.44 3.81
CA ILE A 87 -8.56 17.52 4.11
C ILE A 87 -9.09 17.38 5.54
N LEU A 88 -9.52 16.17 5.94
CA LEU A 88 -9.96 15.92 7.31
C LEU A 88 -8.84 16.13 8.32
N ALA A 89 -7.61 15.68 8.03
CA ALA A 89 -6.46 15.87 8.89
C ALA A 89 -6.04 17.34 9.02
N VAL A 90 -6.21 18.17 7.99
CA VAL A 90 -5.96 19.61 8.09
C VAL A 90 -7.05 20.29 8.91
N VAL A 91 -8.33 20.01 8.59
CA VAL A 91 -9.48 20.65 9.25
C VAL A 91 -9.56 20.29 10.73
N PHE A 92 -9.47 19.00 11.04
CA PHE A 92 -9.63 18.51 12.41
C PHE A 92 -8.31 18.28 13.14
N GLY A 93 -7.23 18.00 12.40
CA GLY A 93 -5.91 17.83 12.99
C GLY A 93 -5.19 19.16 13.14
N PHE A 94 -4.78 19.77 12.03
CA PHE A 94 -3.93 20.96 12.09
C PHE A 94 -4.64 22.18 12.70
N LEU A 95 -5.84 22.52 12.22
CA LEU A 95 -6.54 23.73 12.66
C LEU A 95 -7.12 23.63 14.08
N ALA A 96 -7.50 22.43 14.52
CA ALA A 96 -8.10 22.23 15.85
C ALA A 96 -7.11 21.75 16.91
N LEU A 97 -6.12 20.89 16.56
CA LEU A 97 -5.19 20.31 17.55
C LEU A 97 -4.02 21.23 17.88
N VAL A 98 -3.43 21.87 16.86
CA VAL A 98 -2.18 22.64 17.06
C VAL A 98 -2.38 23.75 18.09
N PRO A 99 -3.48 24.55 18.08
CA PRO A 99 -3.70 25.56 19.11
C PRO A 99 -3.77 24.99 20.54
N GLU A 100 -4.47 23.88 20.75
CA GLU A 100 -4.58 23.26 22.09
C GLU A 100 -3.25 22.68 22.56
N LEU A 101 -2.47 22.07 21.66
CA LEU A 101 -1.12 21.59 21.98
C LEU A 101 -0.20 22.74 22.40
N MET A 102 -0.35 23.92 21.79
CA MET A 102 0.39 25.13 22.20
C MET A 102 -0.06 25.64 23.56
N VAL A 103 -1.35 25.58 23.89
CA VAL A 103 -1.86 25.91 25.24
C VAL A 103 -1.23 24.98 26.28
N ILE A 104 -1.26 23.66 26.05
CA ILE A 104 -0.63 22.66 26.92
C ILE A 104 0.87 22.92 27.07
N ALA A 105 1.56 23.15 25.95
CA ALA A 105 3.01 23.41 25.96
C ALA A 105 3.40 24.68 26.72
N SER A 106 2.51 25.68 26.74
CA SER A 106 2.70 26.93 27.51
C SER A 106 2.31 26.82 29.00
N GLY A 107 1.90 25.64 29.47
CA GLY A 107 1.42 25.42 30.83
C GLY A 107 -0.01 25.91 31.09
N GLY A 108 -0.75 26.23 30.03
CA GLY A 108 -2.17 26.58 30.11
C GLY A 108 -3.06 25.35 30.25
N THR A 109 -4.26 25.56 30.78
CA THR A 109 -5.27 24.52 30.91
C THR A 109 -6.00 24.35 29.57
N PRO A 110 -5.93 23.17 28.92
CA PRO A 110 -6.60 22.96 27.64
C PRO A 110 -8.12 22.93 27.80
N ASN A 111 -8.83 23.26 26.72
CA ASN A 111 -10.27 23.17 26.70
C ASN A 111 -10.71 21.69 26.57
N ILE A 112 -11.34 21.16 27.63
CA ILE A 112 -11.77 19.74 27.67
C ILE A 112 -12.79 19.42 26.57
N GLN A 113 -13.70 20.34 26.21
CA GLN A 113 -14.63 20.12 25.09
C GLN A 113 -13.89 19.96 23.76
N ILE A 114 -12.84 20.76 23.54
CA ILE A 114 -12.03 20.66 22.31
C ILE A 114 -11.31 19.31 22.33
N LEU A 115 -10.64 18.94 23.44
CA LEU A 115 -9.95 17.66 23.60
C LEU A 115 -10.84 16.43 23.35
N LEU A 116 -12.08 16.45 23.84
CA LEU A 116 -13.06 15.38 23.55
C LEU A 116 -13.49 15.36 22.08
N GLY A 117 -13.67 16.54 21.48
CA GLY A 117 -13.85 16.67 20.02
C GLY A 117 -12.68 16.11 19.22
N MET A 118 -11.45 16.19 19.74
CA MET A 118 -10.26 15.63 19.10
C MET A 118 -10.36 14.11 18.95
N VAL A 119 -10.73 13.40 20.01
CA VAL A 119 -10.85 11.92 19.99
C VAL A 119 -11.85 11.47 18.92
N LEU A 120 -13.01 12.14 18.86
CA LEU A 120 -14.02 11.87 17.83
C LEU A 120 -13.50 12.16 16.43
N SER A 121 -12.79 13.28 16.25
CA SER A 121 -12.26 13.64 14.93
C SER A 121 -11.16 12.71 14.44
N LEU A 122 -10.29 12.23 15.33
CA LEU A 122 -9.26 11.23 15.03
C LEU A 122 -9.92 9.89 14.67
N ALA A 123 -10.98 9.49 15.37
CA ALA A 123 -11.74 8.30 15.02
C ALA A 123 -12.38 8.41 13.63
N ILE A 124 -12.92 9.58 13.27
CA ILE A 124 -13.48 9.85 11.93
C ILE A 124 -12.39 9.78 10.86
N ILE A 125 -11.25 10.47 11.06
CA ILE A 125 -10.11 10.43 10.12
C ILE A 125 -9.64 8.99 9.91
N PHE A 126 -9.47 8.24 11.01
CA PHE A 126 -9.05 6.86 10.97
C PHE A 126 -10.05 5.99 10.19
N LEU A 127 -11.35 6.10 10.48
CA LEU A 127 -12.39 5.36 9.76
C LEU A 127 -12.40 5.68 8.27
N VAL A 128 -12.29 6.97 7.91
CA VAL A 128 -12.24 7.39 6.50
C VAL A 128 -10.98 6.86 5.82
N SER A 129 -9.82 6.89 6.50
CA SER A 129 -8.56 6.34 5.95
C SER A 129 -8.65 4.84 5.68
N ILE A 130 -9.33 4.08 6.55
CA ILE A 130 -9.60 2.65 6.33
C ILE A 130 -10.42 2.47 5.06
N ILE A 131 -11.54 3.18 4.93
CA ILE A 131 -12.44 3.05 3.78
C ILE A 131 -11.71 3.41 2.48
N ILE A 132 -10.98 4.53 2.47
CA ILE A 132 -10.18 4.98 1.33
C ILE A 132 -9.12 3.94 0.94
N THR A 133 -8.41 3.38 1.91
CA THR A 133 -7.36 2.38 1.66
C THR A 133 -7.93 1.09 1.05
N LEU A 134 -9.12 0.66 1.48
CA LEU A 134 -9.81 -0.49 0.89
C LEU A 134 -10.08 -0.30 -0.61
N PHE A 135 -10.44 0.92 -1.04
CA PHE A 135 -10.62 1.19 -2.47
C PHE A 135 -9.31 1.42 -3.20
N LEU A 136 -8.32 2.06 -2.56
CA LEU A 136 -7.00 2.34 -3.15
C LEU A 136 -6.31 1.06 -3.62
N PHE A 137 -6.28 0.00 -2.81
CA PHE A 137 -5.63 -1.25 -3.19
C PHE A 137 -6.21 -1.82 -4.49
N MET A 138 -7.54 -1.90 -4.59
CA MET A 138 -8.20 -2.39 -5.81
C MET A 138 -8.11 -1.42 -6.98
N GLY A 139 -8.07 -0.12 -6.71
CA GLY A 139 -7.81 0.91 -7.72
C GLY A 139 -6.43 0.74 -8.38
N ILE A 140 -5.39 0.47 -7.60
CA ILE A 140 -4.04 0.20 -8.12
C ILE A 140 -4.03 -1.10 -8.94
N ILE A 141 -4.71 -2.16 -8.47
CA ILE A 141 -4.82 -3.41 -9.25
C ILE A 141 -5.49 -3.16 -10.61
N ARG A 142 -6.61 -2.45 -10.60
CA ARG A 142 -7.35 -2.12 -11.83
C ARG A 142 -6.53 -1.24 -12.77
N LEU A 143 -5.76 -0.29 -12.23
CA LEU A 143 -4.80 0.49 -13.02
C LEU A 143 -3.76 -0.41 -13.69
N GLY A 144 -3.19 -1.37 -12.96
CA GLY A 144 -2.22 -2.32 -13.49
C GLY A 144 -2.78 -3.15 -14.63
N GLN A 145 -4.03 -3.61 -14.51
CA GLN A 145 -4.68 -4.46 -15.51
C GLN A 145 -5.16 -3.69 -16.74
N THR A 146 -5.61 -2.45 -16.58
CA THR A 146 -6.19 -1.65 -17.67
C THR A 146 -5.19 -0.70 -18.32
N GLY A 147 -4.11 -0.34 -17.61
CA GLY A 147 -3.15 0.68 -17.99
C GLY A 147 -3.68 2.12 -17.96
N LYS A 148 -4.94 2.33 -17.54
CA LYS A 148 -5.63 3.63 -17.59
C LYS A 148 -5.79 4.24 -16.21
N LEU A 149 -5.26 5.44 -16.00
CA LEU A 149 -5.29 6.13 -14.70
C LEU A 149 -6.70 6.32 -14.16
N GLY A 150 -7.66 6.73 -15.00
CA GLY A 150 -9.05 6.94 -14.60
C GLY A 150 -9.77 5.68 -14.11
N GLU A 151 -9.33 4.50 -14.56
CA GLU A 151 -9.92 3.23 -14.10
C GLU A 151 -9.59 2.92 -12.65
N ALA A 152 -8.52 3.49 -12.10
CA ALA A 152 -8.21 3.37 -10.68
C ALA A 152 -9.33 3.88 -9.77
N PHE A 153 -10.15 4.81 -10.26
CA PHE A 153 -11.25 5.45 -9.52
C PHE A 153 -12.63 4.91 -9.90
N ASN A 154 -12.69 3.82 -10.66
CA ASN A 154 -13.95 3.21 -11.07
C ASN A 154 -14.54 2.39 -9.92
N PHE A 155 -15.11 3.08 -8.93
CA PHE A 155 -15.67 2.49 -7.71
C PHE A 155 -16.75 1.43 -7.99
N GLY A 156 -17.55 1.62 -9.04
CA GLY A 156 -18.57 0.65 -9.44
C GLY A 156 -17.95 -0.68 -9.88
N ALA A 157 -16.91 -0.62 -10.71
CA ALA A 157 -16.22 -1.82 -11.16
C ALA A 157 -15.38 -2.47 -10.05
N ILE A 158 -14.76 -1.68 -9.17
CA ILE A 158 -14.06 -2.17 -7.97
C ILE A 158 -15.04 -2.91 -7.05
N ASN A 159 -16.18 -2.29 -6.72
CA ASN A 159 -17.20 -2.90 -5.89
C ASN A 159 -17.73 -4.21 -6.50
N LYS A 160 -17.97 -4.20 -7.82
CA LYS A 160 -18.38 -5.40 -8.55
C LYS A 160 -17.34 -6.52 -8.37
N ALA A 161 -16.07 -6.26 -8.70
CA ALA A 161 -14.99 -7.24 -8.60
C ALA A 161 -14.84 -7.82 -7.17
N ILE A 162 -14.97 -6.99 -6.13
CA ILE A 162 -14.95 -7.47 -4.74
C ILE A 162 -16.16 -8.35 -4.45
N SER A 163 -17.36 -7.88 -4.79
CA SER A 163 -18.63 -8.54 -4.46
C SER A 163 -18.86 -9.86 -5.17
N SER A 164 -18.48 -9.97 -6.44
CA SER A 164 -18.62 -11.20 -7.24
C SER A 164 -17.52 -12.23 -7.00
N GLY A 165 -16.37 -11.79 -6.47
CA GLY A 165 -15.24 -12.65 -6.16
C GLY A 165 -15.33 -13.21 -4.75
N VAL A 166 -14.52 -12.65 -3.85
CA VAL A 166 -14.41 -13.11 -2.45
C VAL A 166 -15.48 -12.54 -1.51
N GLY A 167 -16.29 -11.60 -2.00
CA GLY A 167 -17.23 -10.82 -1.19
C GLY A 167 -16.53 -9.79 -0.29
N TRP A 168 -17.28 -8.80 0.19
CA TRP A 168 -16.72 -7.73 1.05
C TRP A 168 -16.16 -8.26 2.37
N LEU A 169 -16.84 -9.22 3.01
CA LEU A 169 -16.37 -9.79 4.26
C LEU A 169 -15.06 -10.56 4.08
N GLY A 170 -14.96 -11.37 3.01
CA GLY A 170 -13.73 -12.07 2.67
C GLY A 170 -12.59 -11.10 2.32
N TYR A 171 -12.88 -10.08 1.51
CA TYR A 171 -11.92 -9.04 1.15
C TYR A 171 -11.35 -8.31 2.38
N ILE A 172 -12.21 -7.90 3.31
CA ILE A 172 -11.79 -7.26 4.55
C ILE A 172 -10.91 -8.21 5.37
N GLY A 173 -11.25 -9.50 5.44
CA GLY A 173 -10.42 -10.51 6.09
C GLY A 173 -9.00 -10.59 5.51
N TYR A 174 -8.86 -10.57 4.18
CA TYR A 174 -7.55 -10.53 3.51
C TYR A 174 -6.82 -9.21 3.76
N CYS A 175 -7.51 -8.07 3.77
CA CYS A 175 -6.90 -6.77 4.10
C CYS A 175 -6.33 -6.78 5.51
N ILE A 176 -7.08 -7.29 6.49
CA ILE A 176 -6.62 -7.41 7.88
C ILE A 176 -5.38 -8.30 7.95
N LEU A 177 -5.37 -9.45 7.27
CA LEU A 177 -4.21 -10.33 7.21
C LEU A 177 -2.97 -9.60 6.66
N LEU A 178 -3.11 -8.90 5.53
CA LEU A 178 -1.99 -8.15 4.95
C LEU A 178 -1.54 -6.98 5.83
N TRP A 179 -2.46 -6.29 6.51
CA TRP A 179 -2.09 -5.26 7.49
C TRP A 179 -1.32 -5.84 8.66
N ILE A 180 -1.71 -7.01 9.17
CA ILE A 180 -0.94 -7.71 10.22
C ILE A 180 0.47 -8.02 9.73
N ILE A 181 0.63 -8.52 8.51
CA ILE A 181 1.95 -8.79 7.91
C ILE A 181 2.78 -7.51 7.80
N ILE A 182 2.17 -6.41 7.33
CA ILE A 182 2.85 -5.10 7.22
C ILE A 182 3.23 -4.55 8.60
N VAL A 183 2.40 -4.73 9.62
CA VAL A 183 2.70 -4.31 11.00
C VAL A 183 3.85 -5.13 11.58
N ILE A 184 3.85 -6.47 11.40
CA ILE A 184 4.94 -7.34 11.83
C ILE A 184 6.25 -6.90 11.15
N TYR A 185 6.21 -6.72 9.83
CA TYR A 185 7.35 -6.21 9.06
C TYR A 185 7.83 -4.85 9.59
N GLY A 186 6.92 -3.92 9.89
CA GLY A 186 7.27 -2.61 10.45
C GLY A 186 7.94 -2.71 11.83
N ILE A 187 7.47 -3.61 12.69
CA ILE A 187 8.08 -3.89 14.00
C ILE A 187 9.49 -4.48 13.82
N GLU A 188 9.66 -5.46 12.94
CA GLU A 188 10.95 -6.07 12.63
C GLU A 188 11.97 -5.01 12.19
N ILE A 189 11.62 -4.17 11.22
CA ILE A 189 12.50 -3.08 10.76
C ILE A 189 12.77 -2.08 11.88
N GLY A 190 11.76 -1.72 12.66
CA GLY A 190 11.91 -0.82 13.82
C GLY A 190 12.93 -1.35 14.85
N LEU A 191 12.86 -2.63 15.18
CA LEU A 191 13.82 -3.29 16.09
C LEU A 191 15.21 -3.40 15.49
N LEU A 192 15.31 -3.73 14.19
CA LEU A 192 16.60 -3.93 13.53
C LEU A 192 17.37 -2.62 13.29
N ASN A 193 16.68 -1.48 13.23
CA ASN A 193 17.31 -0.16 13.12
C ASN A 193 18.17 0.23 14.34
N VAL A 194 18.09 -0.52 15.45
CA VAL A 194 19.04 -0.41 16.57
C VAL A 194 20.47 -0.77 16.12
N ILE A 195 20.61 -1.58 15.06
CA ILE A 195 21.87 -1.94 14.44
C ILE A 195 21.92 -1.31 13.03
N PRO A 196 22.57 -0.14 12.86
CA PRO A 196 22.36 0.74 11.71
C PRO A 196 22.49 0.08 10.32
N ILE A 197 23.47 -0.82 10.16
CA ILE A 197 23.75 -1.46 8.86
C ILE A 197 22.91 -2.73 8.66
N VAL A 198 22.70 -3.52 9.72
CA VAL A 198 21.98 -4.79 9.64
C VAL A 198 20.50 -4.54 9.33
N GLY A 199 19.89 -3.55 9.99
CA GLY A 199 18.50 -3.18 9.71
C GLY A 199 18.28 -2.74 8.27
N LEU A 200 19.19 -1.95 7.72
CA LEU A 200 19.10 -1.50 6.33
C LEU A 200 19.19 -2.68 5.34
N ILE A 201 20.16 -3.58 5.52
CA ILE A 201 20.34 -4.73 4.62
C ILE A 201 19.12 -5.66 4.67
N LEU A 202 18.60 -5.95 5.87
CA LEU A 202 17.41 -6.79 6.02
C LEU A 202 16.17 -6.13 5.44
N ALA A 203 15.98 -4.83 5.64
CA ALA A 203 14.89 -4.08 5.00
C ALA A 203 14.94 -4.19 3.48
N LEU A 204 16.13 -4.03 2.89
CA LEU A 204 16.34 -4.09 1.45
C LEU A 204 16.03 -5.48 0.87
N ILE A 205 16.30 -6.54 1.62
CA ILE A 205 16.00 -7.93 1.24
C ILE A 205 14.52 -8.27 1.44
N ILE A 206 13.90 -7.84 2.54
CA ILE A 206 12.54 -8.25 2.91
C ILE A 206 11.46 -7.43 2.19
N THR A 207 11.68 -6.12 2.01
CA THR A 207 10.74 -5.20 1.32
C THR A 207 10.18 -5.75 0.01
N PRO A 208 11.02 -6.21 -0.96
CA PRO A 208 10.49 -6.69 -2.23
C PRO A 208 9.63 -7.96 -2.08
N LEU A 209 9.93 -8.84 -1.12
CA LEU A 209 9.11 -10.04 -0.88
C LEU A 209 7.74 -9.66 -0.36
N VAL A 210 7.68 -8.82 0.68
CA VAL A 210 6.42 -8.40 1.31
C VAL A 210 5.57 -7.61 0.33
N ALA A 211 6.16 -6.68 -0.41
CA ALA A 211 5.45 -5.83 -1.37
C ALA A 211 4.90 -6.62 -2.55
N VAL A 212 5.70 -7.52 -3.14
CA VAL A 212 5.24 -8.35 -4.26
C VAL A 212 4.20 -9.36 -3.80
N PHE A 213 4.41 -10.04 -2.67
CA PHE A 213 3.42 -10.94 -2.10
C PHE A 213 2.08 -10.25 -1.87
N SER A 214 2.11 -9.05 -1.25
CA SER A 214 0.90 -8.29 -0.95
C SER A 214 0.18 -7.86 -2.23
N THR A 215 0.93 -7.39 -3.24
CA THR A 215 0.36 -6.98 -4.53
C THR A 215 -0.24 -8.16 -5.27
N SER A 216 0.44 -9.31 -5.30
CA SER A 216 -0.06 -10.54 -5.93
C SER A 216 -1.29 -11.10 -5.20
N CYS A 217 -1.34 -10.99 -3.88
CA CYS A 217 -2.53 -11.35 -3.09
C CYS A 217 -3.72 -10.47 -3.49
N MET A 218 -3.55 -9.14 -3.50
CA MET A 218 -4.59 -8.19 -3.90
C MET A 218 -5.05 -8.39 -5.34
N ARG A 219 -4.11 -8.66 -6.25
CA ARG A 219 -4.44 -9.03 -7.62
C ARG A 219 -5.30 -10.30 -7.67
N ASN A 220 -4.89 -11.37 -6.99
CA ASN A 220 -5.61 -12.63 -6.99
C ASN A 220 -7.04 -12.45 -6.47
N ILE A 221 -7.22 -11.65 -5.41
CA ILE A 221 -8.54 -11.26 -4.89
C ILE A 221 -9.37 -10.56 -5.96
N TYR A 222 -8.82 -9.55 -6.61
CA TYR A 222 -9.53 -8.78 -7.64
C TYR A 222 -9.91 -9.66 -8.85
N THR A 223 -9.00 -10.53 -9.29
CA THR A 223 -9.26 -11.44 -10.41
C THR A 223 -10.29 -12.51 -10.08
N ALA A 224 -10.44 -12.91 -8.81
CA ALA A 224 -11.42 -13.91 -8.42
C ALA A 224 -12.88 -13.49 -8.72
N GLY A 225 -13.16 -12.18 -8.79
CA GLY A 225 -14.50 -11.67 -9.13
C GLY A 225 -14.71 -11.28 -10.59
N ASN A 226 -13.67 -11.37 -11.42
CA ASN A 226 -13.75 -11.07 -12.85
C ASN A 226 -13.65 -12.33 -13.73
N GLN A 227 -13.87 -13.50 -13.13
CA GLN A 227 -13.99 -14.80 -13.83
C GLN A 227 -15.43 -15.03 -14.33
#